data_AF-A0AAN4YLT7-F1
#
_entry.id   AF-A0AAN4YLT7-F1
#
_cell.length_a   1.000
_cell.length_b   1.000
_cell.length_c   1.000
_cell.angle_alpha   90.00
_cell.angle_beta   90.00
_cell.angle_gamma   90.00
#
_symmetry.space_group_name_H-M   'P 1'
#
loop_
_entity.id
_entity.type
_entity.pdbx_description
1 polymer ?
#
loop_
_entity_poly.entity_id
_entity_poly.type
_entity_poly.pdbx_seq_one_letter_code
_entity_poly.pdbx_strand_id
1 'polypeptide(L)'
;MYPILPGVNAWNVSNLPNPTKRAIGIGYLVCMGNAGGIIGSFIYQEKDAPRYPTGYGSSFAFASAGLVACLVLEFCLFRLNKQKAQLSEAEIRDRYTDEELNEMGEKSPLFKYTL
;
A
#
# COMPACT_ATOMS: atom_id res chain seq x y z
N MET A 1 5.98 -14.56 -15.63
CA MET A 1 5.64 -14.29 -14.22
C MET A 1 5.51 -12.78 -14.07
N TYR A 2 4.34 -12.25 -13.71
CA TYR A 2 4.14 -10.79 -13.61
C TYR A 2 4.90 -10.24 -12.38
N PRO A 3 5.85 -9.29 -12.54
CA PRO A 3 6.71 -8.82 -11.44
C PRO A 3 6.01 -7.87 -10.46
N ILE A 4 4.75 -7.52 -10.72
CA ILE A 4 3.97 -6.59 -9.90
C ILE A 4 3.77 -7.12 -8.47
N LEU A 5 3.37 -8.39 -8.32
CA LEU A 5 3.10 -8.99 -7.02
C LEU A 5 4.35 -9.07 -6.11
N PRO A 6 5.52 -9.56 -6.57
CA PRO A 6 6.72 -9.57 -5.74
C PRO A 6 7.22 -8.16 -5.41
N GLY A 7 7.07 -7.19 -6.32
CA GLY A 7 7.45 -5.79 -6.07
C GLY A 7 6.60 -5.13 -4.98
N VAL A 8 5.27 -5.25 -5.08
CA VAL A 8 4.33 -4.72 -4.07
C VAL A 8 4.54 -5.39 -2.72
N ASN A 9 4.85 -6.69 -2.72
CA ASN A 9 5.14 -7.41 -1.48
C ASN A 9 6.44 -6.93 -0.82
N ALA A 10 7.53 -6.77 -1.59
CA ALA A 10 8.79 -6.25 -1.08
C ALA A 10 8.62 -4.85 -0.47
N TRP A 11 7.88 -3.96 -1.16
CA TRP A 11 7.60 -2.62 -0.67
C TRP A 11 6.74 -2.61 0.62
N ASN A 12 5.73 -3.49 0.71
CA ASN A 12 4.94 -3.65 1.94
C ASN A 12 5.80 -4.14 3.10
N VAL A 13 6.71 -5.08 2.85
CA VAL A 13 7.62 -5.61 3.88
C VAL A 13 8.55 -4.52 4.41
N SER A 14 9.06 -3.64 3.54
CA SER A 14 9.93 -2.53 3.93
C SER A 14 9.20 -1.42 4.71
N ASN A 15 7.91 -1.20 4.45
CA ASN A 15 7.13 -0.14 5.09
C ASN A 15 6.36 -0.58 6.35
N LEU A 16 6.29 -1.88 6.65
CA LEU A 16 5.61 -2.46 7.81
C LEU A 16 6.59 -3.24 8.71
N PRO A 17 7.30 -2.55 9.62
CA PRO A 17 8.14 -3.17 10.64
C PRO A 17 7.39 -4.21 11.48
N ASN A 18 6.12 -3.96 11.80
CA ASN A 18 5.35 -4.86 12.65
C ASN A 18 4.98 -6.15 11.87
N PRO A 19 5.47 -7.34 12.31
CA PRO A 19 5.23 -8.60 11.62
C PRO A 19 3.75 -8.97 11.53
N THR A 20 2.95 -8.66 12.54
CA THR A 20 1.50 -8.92 12.54
C THR A 20 0.78 -8.07 11.50
N LYS A 21 1.08 -6.77 11.43
CA LYS A 21 0.48 -5.88 10.43
C LYS A 21 0.88 -6.27 9.00
N ARG A 22 2.15 -6.64 8.82
CA ARG A 22 2.67 -7.16 7.55
C ARG A 22 1.94 -8.44 7.11
N ALA A 23 1.74 -9.39 8.02
CA ALA A 23 1.00 -10.62 7.69
C ALA A 23 -0.46 -10.32 7.28
N ILE A 24 -1.13 -9.40 7.97
CA ILE A 24 -2.49 -8.94 7.62
C ILE A 24 -2.49 -8.28 6.23
N GLY A 25 -1.52 -7.40 5.94
CA GLY A 25 -1.40 -6.73 4.64
C GLY A 25 -1.19 -7.70 3.49
N ILE A 26 -0.31 -8.70 3.67
CA ILE A 26 -0.07 -9.75 2.67
C ILE A 26 -1.34 -10.59 2.46
N GLY A 27 -2.00 -11.01 3.55
CA GLY A 27 -3.25 -11.75 3.47
C GLY A 27 -4.33 -10.98 2.71
N TYR A 28 -4.48 -9.69 3.01
CA TYR A 28 -5.42 -8.80 2.32
C TYR A 28 -5.12 -8.68 0.82
N LEU A 29 -3.84 -8.52 0.44
CA LEU A 29 -3.43 -8.47 -0.96
C LEU A 29 -3.82 -9.76 -1.71
N VAL A 30 -3.61 -10.92 -1.09
CA VAL A 30 -3.98 -12.22 -1.66
C VAL A 30 -5.50 -12.36 -1.80
N CYS A 31 -6.27 -11.97 -0.79
CA CYS A 31 -7.74 -11.98 -0.84
C CYS A 31 -8.28 -11.10 -1.97
N MET A 32 -7.78 -9.88 -2.08
CA MET A 32 -8.16 -8.95 -3.15
C MET A 32 -7.75 -9.46 -4.53
N GLY A 33 -6.58 -10.10 -4.65
CA GLY A 33 -6.15 -10.73 -5.90
C GLY A 33 -7.10 -11.83 -6.37
N ASN A 34 -7.55 -12.70 -5.45
CA ASN A 34 -8.53 -13.75 -5.76
C ASN A 34 -9.91 -13.17 -6.12
N ALA A 35 -10.39 -12.19 -5.35
CA ALA A 35 -11.67 -11.52 -5.62
C ALA A 35 -11.66 -10.80 -6.98
N GLY A 36 -10.56 -10.10 -7.31
CA GLY A 36 -10.38 -9.44 -8.60
C GLY A 36 -10.36 -10.44 -9.77
N GLY A 37 -9.76 -11.61 -9.58
CA GLY A 37 -9.79 -12.69 -10.57
C GLY A 37 -11.21 -13.19 -10.86
N ILE A 38 -12.00 -13.44 -9.81
CA ILE A 38 -13.40 -13.86 -9.94
C ILE A 38 -14.21 -12.78 -10.67
N ILE A 39 -14.13 -11.52 -10.22
CA ILE A 39 -14.85 -10.41 -10.86
C ILE A 39 -14.44 -10.33 -12.33
N GLY A 40 -13.14 -10.38 -12.63
CA GLY A 40 -12.53 -10.41 -13.97
C GLY A 40 -13.15 -11.43 -14.91
N SER A 41 -13.44 -12.64 -14.41
CA SER A 41 -14.08 -13.70 -15.20
C SER A 41 -15.53 -13.40 -15.60
N PHE A 42 -16.23 -12.55 -14.85
CA PHE A 42 -17.65 -12.23 -15.08
C PHE A 42 -17.90 -10.85 -15.73
N ILE A 43 -16.86 -10.05 -15.98
CA ILE A 43 -17.03 -8.69 -16.53
C ILE A 43 -17.37 -8.70 -18.03
N TYR A 44 -17.01 -9.76 -18.76
CA TYR A 44 -17.31 -9.89 -20.19
C TYR A 44 -18.63 -10.64 -20.38
N GLN A 45 -19.70 -9.87 -20.55
CA GLN A 45 -21.05 -10.39 -20.71
C GLN A 45 -21.39 -10.60 -22.20
N GLU A 46 -21.95 -11.77 -22.55
CA GLU A 46 -22.31 -12.11 -23.94
C GLU A 46 -23.27 -11.11 -24.60
N LYS A 47 -24.14 -10.48 -23.81
CA LYS A 47 -25.07 -9.43 -24.26
C LYS A 47 -24.38 -8.17 -24.84
N ASP A 48 -23.11 -7.95 -24.50
CA ASP A 48 -22.33 -6.78 -24.93
C ASP A 48 -21.41 -7.10 -26.12
N ALA A 49 -21.52 -8.30 -26.70
CA ALA A 49 -20.79 -8.69 -27.90
C ALA A 49 -21.19 -7.81 -29.12
N PRO A 50 -20.26 -7.51 -30.05
CA PRO A 50 -18.86 -7.96 -30.13
C PRO A 50 -17.84 -6.99 -29.49
N ARG A 51 -18.29 -5.85 -28.95
CA ARG A 51 -17.40 -4.73 -28.57
C ARG A 51 -17.17 -4.60 -27.06
N TYR A 52 -17.93 -5.31 -26.23
CA TYR A 52 -17.79 -5.44 -24.77
C TYR A 52 -17.46 -4.14 -24.02
N PRO A 53 -18.17 -3.01 -24.26
CA PRO A 53 -17.85 -1.71 -23.67
C PRO A 53 -17.83 -1.75 -22.12
N THR A 54 -18.74 -2.52 -21.51
CA THR A 54 -18.83 -2.67 -20.06
C THR A 54 -17.62 -3.40 -19.46
N GLY A 55 -17.09 -4.40 -20.18
CA GLY A 55 -15.90 -5.17 -19.81
C GLY A 55 -14.67 -4.27 -19.74
N TYR A 56 -14.36 -3.62 -20.86
CA TYR A 56 -13.21 -2.71 -20.95
C TYR A 56 -13.35 -1.49 -20.02
N GLY A 57 -14.56 -0.93 -19.90
CA GLY A 57 -14.82 0.20 -19.01
C GLY A 57 -14.59 -0.14 -17.53
N SER A 58 -15.05 -1.30 -17.09
CA SER A 58 -14.84 -1.74 -15.70
C SER A 58 -13.36 -2.06 -15.44
N SER A 59 -12.67 -2.73 -16.36
CA SER A 59 -11.22 -2.95 -16.23
C SER A 59 -10.44 -1.64 -16.14
N PHE A 60 -10.78 -0.65 -16.96
CA PHE A 60 -10.17 0.67 -16.88
C PHE A 60 -10.50 1.39 -15.56
N ALA A 61 -11.74 1.28 -15.08
CA ALA A 61 -12.15 1.84 -13.80
C ALA A 61 -11.33 1.24 -12.64
N PHE A 62 -11.19 -0.09 -12.58
CA PHE A 62 -10.36 -0.75 -11.55
C PHE A 62 -8.89 -0.38 -11.66
N ALA A 63 -8.33 -0.29 -12.87
CA ALA A 63 -6.94 0.13 -13.07
C ALA A 63 -6.72 1.58 -12.61
N SER A 64 -7.64 2.49 -12.96
CA SER A 64 -7.58 3.89 -12.55
C SER A 64 -7.75 4.06 -11.04
N ALA A 65 -8.65 3.30 -10.42
CA ALA A 65 -8.83 3.28 -8.97
C ALA A 65 -7.56 2.78 -8.25
N GLY A 66 -6.90 1.74 -8.79
CA GLY A 66 -5.61 1.26 -8.29
C GLY A 66 -4.52 2.34 -8.39
N LEU A 67 -4.43 3.04 -9.52
CA LEU A 67 -3.48 4.14 -9.69
C LEU A 67 -3.72 5.27 -8.69
N VAL A 68 -4.99 5.69 -8.51
CA VAL A 68 -5.36 6.72 -7.54
C VAL A 68 -5.01 6.27 -6.12
N ALA A 69 -5.30 5.03 -5.76
CA ALA A 69 -4.95 4.49 -4.45
C ALA A 69 -3.44 4.51 -4.19
N CYS A 70 -2.62 4.15 -5.19
CA CYS A 70 -1.16 4.24 -5.10
C CYS A 70 -0.69 5.69 -4.87
N LEU A 71 -1.20 6.65 -5.65
CA LEU A 71 -0.84 8.06 -5.50
C LEU A 71 -1.25 8.64 -4.14
N VAL A 72 -2.43 8.26 -3.65
CA VAL A 72 -2.90 8.68 -2.32
C VAL A 72 -2.01 8.10 -1.22
N LEU A 73 -1.63 6.83 -1.34
CA LEU A 73 -0.74 6.19 -0.38
C LEU A 73 0.65 6.85 -0.38
N GLU A 74 1.22 7.10 -1.55
CA GLU A 74 2.50 7.80 -1.72
C GLU A 74 2.44 9.20 -1.10
N PHE A 75 1.38 9.97 -1.38
CA PHE A 75 1.17 11.29 -0.79
C PHE A 75 1.04 11.24 0.74
N CYS A 76 0.29 10.28 1.28
CA CYS A 76 0.15 10.08 2.72
C CYS A 76 1.50 9.77 3.38
N LEU A 77 2.28 8.86 2.81
CA LEU A 77 3.61 8.51 3.31
C LEU A 77 4.58 9.69 3.20
N PHE A 78 4.55 10.43 2.09
CA PHE A 78 5.33 11.65 1.91
C PHE A 78 4.99 12.70 2.96
N ARG A 79 3.70 12.94 3.22
CA ARG A 79 3.24 13.90 4.24
C ARG A 79 3.66 13.46 5.65
N LEU A 80 3.63 12.16 5.94
CA LEU A 80 4.03 11.61 7.22
C LEU A 80 5.54 11.74 7.44
N ASN A 81 6.34 11.42 6.41
CA ASN A 81 7.77 11.67 6.40
C ASN A 81 8.10 13.16 6.56
N LYS A 82 7.39 14.06 5.88
CA LYS A 82 7.58 15.51 6.00
C LYS A 82 7.26 16.03 7.41
N GLN A 83 6.20 15.53 8.05
CA GLN A 83 5.89 15.87 9.45
C GLN A 83 6.97 15.40 10.41
N LYS A 84 7.44 14.15 10.27
CA LYS A 84 8.52 13.61 11.09
C LYS A 84 9.84 14.37 10.89
N ALA A 85 10.12 14.82 9.67
CA ALA A 85 11.30 15.62 9.34
C ALA A 85 11.31 17.05 9.91
N GLN A 86 10.19 17.53 10.48
CA GLN A 86 10.18 18.81 11.21
C GLN A 86 10.70 18.69 12.64
N LEU A 87 10.82 17.47 13.18
CA LEU A 87 11.44 17.25 14.48
C LEU A 87 12.95 17.06 14.32
N SER A 88 13.72 17.89 15.02
CA SER A 88 15.17 17.76 15.13
C SER A 88 15.54 16.47 15.88
N GLU A 89 16.51 15.70 15.39
CA GLU A 89 17.03 14.51 16.09
C GLU A 89 17.46 14.82 17.52
N ALA A 90 17.96 16.04 17.77
CA ALA A 90 18.35 16.48 19.10
C ALA A 90 17.14 16.66 20.03
N GLU A 91 16.00 17.15 19.52
CA GLU A 91 14.76 17.24 20.31
C GLU A 91 14.11 15.88 20.53
N ILE A 92 14.28 14.93 19.60
CA ILE A 92 13.72 13.58 19.73
C ILE A 92 14.49 12.79 20.81
N ARG A 93 15.82 12.89 20.82
CA ARG A 93 16.68 12.23 21.82
C ARG A 93 16.63 12.88 23.21
N ASP A 94 16.23 14.15 23.29
CA ASP A 94 16.00 14.84 24.57
C ASP A 94 14.65 14.45 25.21
N ARG A 95 13.64 14.13 24.39
CA ARG A 95 12.29 13.76 24.87
C ARG A 95 12.05 12.27 25.06
N TYR A 96 12.80 11.41 24.36
CA TYR A 96 12.58 9.97 24.38
C TYR A 96 13.91 9.24 24.52
N THR A 97 13.92 8.21 25.37
CA THR A 97 15.06 7.30 25.48
C THR A 97 15.12 6.36 24.26
N ASP A 98 16.30 5.82 23.95
CA ASP A 98 16.48 4.88 22.82
C ASP A 98 15.58 3.64 22.94
N GLU A 99 15.26 3.23 24.17
CA GLU A 99 14.39 2.08 24.46
C GLU A 99 12.92 2.39 24.14
N GLU A 100 12.42 3.57 24.53
CA GLU A 100 11.07 4.05 24.18
C GLU A 100 10.91 4.28 22.67
N LEU A 101 11.95 4.79 22.00
CA LEU A 101 11.95 4.95 20.54
C LEU A 101 11.87 3.62 19.80
N ASN A 102 12.47 2.56 20.37
CA ASN A 102 12.43 1.21 19.82
C ASN A 102 11.05 0.55 20.06
N GLU A 103 10.45 0.75 21.25
CA GLU A 103 9.09 0.29 21.55
C GLU A 103 8.02 0.96 20.67
N MET A 104 8.20 2.24 20.33
CA MET A 104 7.28 2.97 19.45
C MET A 104 7.24 2.43 18.00
N GLY A 105 8.30 1.73 17.55
CA GLY A 105 8.38 1.14 16.21
C GLY A 105 8.05 2.13 15.08
N GLU A 106 6.98 1.86 14.33
CA GLU A 106 6.52 2.68 13.18
C GLU A 106 6.10 4.11 13.57
N LYS A 107 5.69 4.30 14.84
CA LYS A 107 5.30 5.62 15.36
C LYS A 107 6.51 6.47 15.72
N SER A 108 7.70 5.86 15.86
CA SER A 108 8.94 6.56 16.20
C SER A 108 9.16 7.75 15.25
N PRO A 109 9.45 8.95 15.77
CA PRO A 109 9.78 10.12 14.94
C PRO A 109 10.98 9.87 14.01
N LEU A 110 11.86 8.93 14.37
CA LEU A 110 13.04 8.54 13.59
C LEU A 110 12.71 7.57 12.44
N PHE A 111 11.55 6.91 12.47
CA PHE A 111 11.16 5.97 11.43
C PHE A 111 10.77 6.71 10.14
N LYS A 112 11.50 6.44 9.04
CA LYS A 112 11.21 6.96 7.71
C LYS A 112 10.59 5.86 6.85
N TYR A 113 9.44 6.16 6.27
CA TYR A 113 8.81 5.27 5.30
C TYR A 113 9.59 5.29 3.99
N THR A 114 9.80 4.12 3.40
CA THR A 114 10.47 3.95 2.11
C THR A 114 9.45 4.23 1.00
N LEU A 115 9.61 5.35 0.32
CA LEU A 115 8.84 5.72 -0.87
C LEU A 115 9.38 4.98 -2.09
#